data_AF-A0A643FG07-F1
#
_entry.id   AF-A0A643FG07-F1
#
_cell.length_a   1.000
_cell.length_b   1.000
_cell.length_c   1.000
_cell.angle_alpha   90.00
_cell.angle_beta   90.00
_cell.angle_gamma   90.00
#
_symmetry.space_group_name_H-M   'P 1'
#
loop_
_entity.id
_entity.type
_entity.pdbx_description
1 polymer ?
#
loop_
_entity_poly.entity_id
_entity_poly.type
_entity_poly.pdbx_seq_one_letter_code
_entity_poly.pdbx_strand_id
1 'polypeptide(L)'
;MQDWKALIDKGAEMCGGQNALARKLGTTSGALASCKAGKRAMPKEQIQELAAILNTDASELWTAQELANMPRRNPFLRAAATAAACLVGGVVLSASLPSDAQASTLDKSSSAGNCLYIMSNKE
;
A
#
# COMPACT_ATOMS: atom_id res chain seq x y z
N MET A 1 10.68 -11.08 -22.47
CA MET A 1 11.09 -11.05 -21.05
C MET A 1 9.83 -11.13 -20.21
N GLN A 2 9.66 -12.19 -19.41
CA GLN A 2 8.44 -12.37 -18.60
C GLN A 2 8.49 -11.49 -17.35
N ASP A 3 7.34 -10.94 -16.95
CA ASP A 3 7.22 -10.11 -15.75
C ASP A 3 7.37 -10.98 -14.49
N TRP A 4 8.24 -10.58 -13.56
CA TRP A 4 8.48 -11.26 -12.29
C TRP A 4 7.19 -11.55 -11.51
N LYS A 5 6.24 -10.60 -11.56
CA LYS A 5 4.94 -10.77 -10.91
C LYS A 5 4.15 -11.93 -11.53
N ALA A 6 4.17 -12.03 -12.85
CA ALA A 6 3.46 -13.07 -13.61
C ALA A 6 4.10 -14.45 -13.38
N LEU A 7 5.43 -14.52 -13.24
CA LEU A 7 6.16 -15.74 -12.90
C LEU A 7 5.75 -16.30 -11.53
N ILE A 8 5.65 -15.44 -10.52
CA ILE A 8 5.16 -15.85 -9.19
C ILE A 8 3.69 -16.27 -9.24
N ASP A 9 2.85 -15.59 -10.01
CA ASP A 9 1.44 -15.94 -10.16
C ASP A 9 1.24 -17.28 -10.85
N LYS A 10 2.01 -17.55 -11.91
CA LYS A 10 2.05 -18.87 -12.56
C LYS A 10 2.50 -19.96 -11.59
N GLY A 11 3.53 -19.70 -10.80
CA GLY A 11 4.02 -20.65 -9.79
C GLY A 11 2.97 -20.91 -8.70
N ALA A 12 2.21 -19.89 -8.32
CA ALA A 12 1.13 -20.00 -7.36
C ALA A 12 -0.02 -20.84 -7.94
N GLU A 13 -0.41 -20.61 -9.19
CA GLU A 13 -1.43 -21.39 -9.88
C GLU A 13 -1.04 -22.88 -9.96
N MET A 14 0.20 -23.18 -10.34
CA MET A 14 0.72 -24.55 -10.39
C MET A 14 0.73 -25.25 -9.02
N CYS A 15 0.94 -24.51 -7.94
CA CYS A 15 0.94 -25.05 -6.58
C CYS A 15 -0.46 -25.10 -5.93
N GLY A 16 -1.51 -24.63 -6.60
CA GLY A 16 -2.87 -24.54 -6.03
C GLY A 16 -3.11 -23.33 -5.13
N GLY A 17 -2.27 -22.30 -5.25
CA GLY A 17 -2.44 -20.99 -4.64
C GLY A 17 -1.15 -20.42 -4.04
N GLN A 18 -1.20 -19.13 -3.69
CA GLN A 18 -0.04 -18.38 -3.20
C GLN A 18 0.45 -18.90 -1.83
N ASN A 19 -0.46 -19.37 -0.97
CA ASN A 19 -0.10 -19.99 0.31
C ASN A 19 0.56 -21.36 0.14
N ALA A 20 0.13 -22.15 -0.85
CA ALA A 20 0.71 -23.45 -1.13
C ALA A 20 2.12 -23.30 -1.71
N LEU A 21 2.33 -22.33 -2.61
CA LEU A 21 3.65 -21.96 -3.10
C LEU A 21 4.56 -21.48 -1.96
N ALA A 22 4.07 -20.62 -1.06
CA ALA A 22 4.85 -20.15 0.08
C ALA A 22 5.32 -21.30 0.98
N ARG A 23 4.44 -22.28 1.24
CA ARG A 23 4.78 -23.49 2.01
C ARG A 23 5.84 -24.34 1.29
N LYS A 24 5.74 -24.49 -0.03
CA LYS A 24 6.72 -25.23 -0.84
C LYS A 24 8.10 -24.58 -0.79
N LEU A 25 8.15 -23.25 -0.86
CA LEU A 25 9.38 -22.45 -0.80
C LEU A 25 9.90 -22.22 0.64
N GLY A 26 9.29 -22.82 1.65
CA GLY A 26 9.68 -22.63 3.06
C GLY A 26 9.58 -21.18 3.53
N THR A 27 8.68 -20.37 2.96
CA THR A 27 8.54 -18.94 3.24
C THR A 27 7.13 -18.58 3.73
N THR A 28 6.97 -17.36 4.24
CA THR A 28 5.64 -16.83 4.61
C THR A 28 4.97 -16.19 3.40
N SER A 29 3.64 -16.24 3.34
CA SER A 29 2.86 -15.60 2.28
C SER A 29 3.11 -14.09 2.19
N GLY A 30 3.33 -13.42 3.33
CA GLY A 30 3.69 -12.01 3.39
C GLY A 30 5.08 -11.71 2.82
N ALA A 31 6.06 -12.58 3.07
CA ALA A 31 7.38 -12.46 2.46
C ALA A 31 7.30 -12.68 0.94
N LEU A 32 6.57 -13.69 0.49
CA LEU A 32 6.34 -13.96 -0.93
C LEU A 32 5.63 -12.79 -1.63
N ALA A 33 4.63 -12.17 -0.98
CA ALA A 33 3.96 -10.97 -1.51
C ALA A 33 4.91 -9.77 -1.61
N SER A 34 5.83 -9.62 -0.65
CA SER A 34 6.87 -8.58 -0.68
C SER A 34 7.88 -8.81 -1.81
N CYS A 35 8.26 -10.06 -2.04
CA CYS A 35 9.09 -10.44 -3.19
C CYS A 35 8.39 -10.17 -4.52
N LYS A 36 7.10 -10.54 -4.63
CA LYS A 36 6.27 -10.26 -5.80
C LYS A 36 6.15 -8.76 -6.10
N ALA A 37 6.13 -7.93 -5.06
CA ALA A 37 6.07 -6.48 -5.19
C ALA A 37 7.43 -5.81 -5.48
N GLY A 38 8.53 -6.56 -5.57
CA GLY A 38 9.88 -6.00 -5.74
C GLY A 38 10.33 -5.17 -4.54
N LYS A 39 9.79 -5.44 -3.34
CA LYS A 39 10.21 -4.78 -2.09
C LYS A 39 11.35 -5.52 -1.39
N ARG A 40 11.51 -6.80 -1.70
CA ARG A 40 12.50 -7.70 -1.10
C ARG A 40 12.99 -8.67 -2.18
N ALA A 41 14.30 -8.92 -2.20
CA ALA A 41 14.87 -9.97 -3.03
C ALA A 41 14.54 -11.35 -2.45
N MET A 42 14.15 -12.30 -3.31
CA MET A 42 14.05 -13.70 -2.93
C MET A 42 15.46 -14.29 -2.82
N PRO A 43 15.76 -15.11 -1.80
CA PRO A 43 17.04 -15.81 -1.68
C PRO A 43 17.24 -16.82 -2.82
N LYS A 44 18.49 -17.11 -3.16
CA LYS A 44 18.85 -17.90 -4.35
C LYS A 44 18.31 -19.33 -4.31
N GLU A 45 18.24 -19.91 -3.13
CA GLU A 45 17.74 -21.27 -2.89
C GLU A 45 16.26 -21.36 -3.29
N GLN A 46 15.46 -20.37 -2.88
CA GLN A 46 14.02 -20.30 -3.22
C GLN A 46 13.80 -20.02 -4.71
N ILE A 47 14.71 -19.31 -5.37
CA ILE A 47 14.64 -19.08 -6.82
C ILE A 47 14.88 -20.38 -7.58
N GLN A 48 15.80 -21.23 -7.12
CA GLN A 48 16.03 -22.55 -7.72
C GLN A 48 14.82 -23.47 -7.54
N GLU A 49 14.17 -23.45 -6.38
CA GLU A 49 12.94 -24.20 -6.16
C GLU A 49 11.80 -23.70 -7.04
N LEU A 50 11.65 -22.37 -7.17
CA LEU A 50 10.68 -21.77 -8.07
C LEU A 50 10.97 -22.12 -9.54
N ALA A 51 12.24 -22.15 -9.95
CA ALA A 51 12.69 -22.58 -11.27
C ALA A 51 12.29 -24.04 -11.56
N ALA A 52 12.49 -24.93 -10.58
CA ALA A 52 12.10 -26.33 -10.67
C ALA A 52 10.58 -26.49 -10.81
N ILE A 53 9.78 -25.70 -10.08
CA ILE A 53 8.32 -25.70 -10.19
C ILE A 53 7.89 -25.22 -11.57
N LEU A 54 8.45 -24.11 -12.05
CA LEU A 54 8.06 -23.48 -13.32
C LEU A 54 8.68 -24.16 -14.55
N ASN A 55 9.56 -25.14 -14.35
CA ASN A 55 10.39 -25.77 -15.38
C ASN A 55 11.09 -24.73 -16.28
N THR A 56 11.64 -23.69 -15.65
CA THR A 56 12.30 -22.54 -16.29
C THR A 56 13.72 -22.42 -15.75
N ASP A 57 14.62 -21.77 -16.49
CA ASP A 57 15.99 -21.60 -16.03
C ASP A 57 16.09 -20.63 -14.83
N ALA A 58 16.93 -20.97 -13.85
CA ALA A 58 17.10 -20.16 -12.64
C ALA A 58 17.75 -18.79 -12.93
N SER A 59 18.58 -18.68 -13.98
CA SER A 59 19.20 -17.42 -14.37
C SER A 59 18.20 -16.44 -14.98
N GLU A 60 17.20 -16.95 -15.71
CA GLU A 60 16.10 -16.13 -16.25
C GLU A 60 15.24 -15.57 -15.11
N LEU A 61 14.94 -16.38 -14.08
CA LEU A 61 14.23 -15.90 -12.90
C LEU A 61 15.04 -14.87 -12.10
N TRP A 62 16.35 -15.08 -11.97
CA TRP A 62 17.24 -14.14 -11.29
C TRP A 62 17.24 -12.77 -11.99
N THR A 63 17.38 -12.76 -13.32
CA THR A 63 17.36 -11.50 -14.09
C THR A 63 16.00 -10.80 -14.02
N ALA A 64 14.89 -11.54 -14.04
CA ALA A 64 13.56 -10.99 -13.87
C ALA A 64 13.37 -10.36 -12.48
N GLN A 65 13.89 -11.01 -11.42
CA GLN A 65 13.87 -10.47 -10.07
C GLN A 65 14.70 -9.19 -9.96
N GLU A 66 15.93 -9.18 -10.47
CA GLU A 66 16.80 -8.00 -10.44
C GLU A 66 16.13 -6.81 -11.13
N LEU A 67 15.51 -7.05 -12.29
CA LEU A 67 14.76 -6.02 -13.02
C LEU A 67 13.56 -5.49 -12.21
N ALA A 68 12.85 -6.37 -11.50
CA ALA A 68 11.71 -5.99 -10.66
C ALA A 68 12.13 -5.24 -9.38
N ASN A 69 13.32 -5.54 -8.86
CA ASN A 69 13.85 -4.96 -7.63
C ASN A 69 14.69 -3.69 -7.89
N MET A 70 14.87 -3.30 -9.16
CA MET A 70 15.52 -2.03 -9.48
C MET A 70 14.72 -0.87 -8.86
N PRO A 71 15.40 0.06 -8.15
CA PRO A 71 14.72 1.22 -7.61
C PRO A 71 14.13 2.03 -8.77
N ARG A 72 12.79 2.09 -8.87
CA ARG A 72 12.11 3.05 -9.76
C ARG A 72 12.33 4.46 -9.23
N ARG A 73 13.51 5.00 -9.50
CA ARG A 73 13.97 6.31 -9.09
C ARG A 73 13.43 7.35 -10.07
N ASN A 74 12.20 7.81 -9.84
CA ASN A 74 11.72 9.09 -10.37
C ASN A 74 11.24 9.99 -9.21
N PRO A 75 12.16 10.74 -8.57
CA PRO A 75 11.82 11.65 -7.48
C PRO A 75 10.98 12.87 -7.92
N PHE A 76 10.80 13.10 -9.23
CA PHE A 76 10.15 14.32 -9.75
C PHE A 76 8.65 14.18 -10.08
N LEU A 77 8.08 12.98 -10.09
CA LEU A 77 6.67 12.78 -10.46
C LEU A 77 5.68 12.72 -9.28
N ARG A 78 6.18 12.82 -8.03
CA ARG A 78 5.32 12.81 -6.83
C ARG A 78 4.84 14.19 -6.38
N ALA A 79 5.30 15.28 -6.99
CA ALA A 79 4.88 16.63 -6.64
C ALA A 79 3.78 17.21 -7.55
N ALA A 80 3.43 16.56 -8.67
CA ALA A 80 2.54 17.13 -9.68
C ALA A 80 1.07 16.67 -9.60
N ALA A 81 0.71 15.76 -8.70
CA ALA A 81 -0.66 15.22 -8.60
C ALA A 81 -1.57 15.95 -7.59
N THR A 82 -1.07 16.98 -6.89
CA THR A 82 -1.82 17.76 -5.88
C THR A 82 -1.85 19.26 -6.19
N ALA A 83 -1.92 19.65 -7.46
CA ALA A 83 -1.96 21.08 -7.84
C ALA A 83 -2.90 21.43 -9.02
N ALA A 84 -3.91 20.61 -9.32
CA ALA A 84 -4.83 20.88 -10.43
C ALA A 84 -6.32 20.82 -10.02
N ALA A 85 -6.68 21.49 -8.92
CA ALA A 85 -8.08 21.71 -8.52
C ALA A 85 -8.48 23.20 -8.51
N CYS A 86 -7.63 24.10 -9.00
CA CYS A 86 -7.95 25.50 -9.13
C CYS A 86 -7.99 25.87 -10.61
N LEU A 87 -9.04 26.62 -10.98
CA LEU A 87 -9.27 27.31 -12.26
C LEU A 87 -10.13 26.54 -13.28
N VAL A 88 -11.45 26.62 -13.11
CA VAL A 88 -12.32 27.31 -14.08
C VAL A 88 -13.54 27.88 -13.34
N GLY A 89 -13.76 29.19 -13.43
CA GLY A 89 -14.98 29.86 -13.00
C GLY A 89 -14.76 31.28 -12.52
N GLY A 90 -14.33 32.18 -13.42
CA GLY A 90 -13.97 33.55 -13.08
C GLY A 90 -15.17 34.47 -12.81
N VAL A 91 -14.93 35.48 -11.97
CA VAL A 91 -15.45 36.84 -12.11
C VAL A 91 -14.38 37.78 -11.55
N VAL A 92 -14.01 38.78 -12.35
CA VAL A 92 -13.09 39.88 -12.00
C VAL A 92 -13.89 40.95 -11.24
N LEU A 93 -13.19 41.76 -10.42
CA LEU A 93 -13.64 42.91 -9.60
C LEU A 93 -14.29 42.51 -8.25
N SER A 94 -13.82 42.90 -7.05
CA SER A 94 -13.05 44.09 -6.66
C SER A 94 -12.29 43.85 -5.35
N ALA A 95 -11.23 44.65 -5.16
CA ALA A 95 -10.34 44.68 -4.00
C ALA A 95 -11.03 44.77 -2.63
N SER A 96 -10.49 44.09 -1.62
CA SER A 96 -10.10 44.66 -0.31
C SER A 96 -9.56 43.58 0.66
N LEU A 97 -8.64 44.03 1.51
CA LEU A 97 -7.75 43.34 2.46
C LEU A 97 -8.42 42.34 3.43
N PRO A 98 -7.65 41.42 4.06
CA PRO A 98 -8.14 40.60 5.17
C PRO A 98 -8.32 41.48 6.41
N SER A 99 -9.57 41.60 6.87
CA SER A 99 -9.92 42.21 8.15
C SER A 99 -10.45 41.11 9.06
N ASP A 100 -9.89 41.05 10.25
CA ASP A 100 -10.29 40.20 11.37
C ASP A 100 -11.79 40.23 11.67
N ALA A 101 -12.19 39.18 12.37
CA ALA A 101 -13.35 39.11 13.28
C ALA A 101 -14.69 38.63 12.69
N GLN A 102 -15.14 37.52 13.30
CA GLN A 102 -16.38 37.36 14.07
C GLN A 102 -17.01 35.99 13.75
N ALA A 103 -16.89 35.00 14.63
CA ALA A 103 -17.58 34.85 15.90
C ALA A 103 -19.11 34.65 15.74
N SER A 104 -19.50 33.40 16.03
CA SER A 104 -20.66 32.97 16.84
C SER A 104 -22.10 33.22 16.36
N THR A 105 -22.91 32.17 16.42
CA THR A 105 -24.20 32.09 17.17
C THR A 105 -24.57 30.60 17.29
N LEU A 106 -24.52 29.99 18.49
CA LEU A 106 -25.61 29.88 19.52
C LEU A 106 -26.89 29.22 18.97
N ASP A 107 -27.68 28.40 19.67
CA ASP A 107 -27.67 27.59 20.90
C ASP A 107 -29.11 27.05 21.05
N LYS A 108 -29.29 25.86 21.64
CA LYS A 108 -30.38 25.43 22.55
C LYS A 108 -30.35 23.90 22.60
N SER A 109 -30.46 23.20 23.73
CA SER A 109 -31.05 23.58 25.00
C SER A 109 -30.50 22.71 26.14
N SER A 110 -30.41 23.35 27.30
CA SER A 110 -30.15 22.85 28.65
C SER A 110 -31.11 21.76 29.13
N SER A 111 -30.61 20.80 29.91
CA SER A 111 -31.37 20.11 30.97
C SER A 111 -30.42 19.48 31.99
N ALA A 112 -30.54 19.96 33.23
CA ALA A 112 -29.84 19.52 34.43
C ALA A 112 -30.10 18.04 34.79
N GLY A 113 -29.21 17.44 35.58
CA GLY A 113 -29.44 16.12 36.17
C GLY A 113 -28.22 15.57 36.90
N ASN A 114 -28.14 15.87 38.19
CA ASN A 114 -27.18 15.34 39.16
C ASN A 114 -27.42 13.83 39.43
N CYS A 115 -26.45 13.20 40.12
CA CYS A 115 -26.56 11.99 40.96
C CYS A 115 -26.01 10.63 40.43
N LEU A 116 -24.77 10.32 40.84
CA LEU A 116 -24.33 9.24 41.76
C LEU A 116 -24.98 7.83 41.69
N TYR A 117 -24.17 6.81 42.07
CA TYR A 117 -24.42 5.36 42.29
C TYR A 117 -24.17 4.47 41.04
N ILE A 118 -23.39 3.36 41.00
CA ILE A 118 -22.95 2.36 42.01
C ILE A 118 -21.61 1.72 41.63
N MET A 119 -20.87 1.32 42.67
CA MET A 119 -19.66 0.47 42.72
C MET A 119 -19.82 -0.95 42.13
N SER A 120 -18.67 -1.62 42.04
CA SER A 120 -18.45 -3.08 42.17
C SER A 120 -18.61 -3.99 40.96
N ASN A 121 -17.47 -4.55 40.54
CA ASN A 121 -17.21 -6.00 40.44
C ASN A 121 -15.67 -6.19 40.51
N LYS A 122 -15.12 -6.81 41.57
CA LYS A 122 -14.93 -8.26 41.77
C LYS A 122 -14.09 -8.83 40.60
N GLU A 123 -12.83 -9.19 40.80
CA GLU A 123 -12.35 -10.33 41.60
C GLU A 123 -11.13 -10.04 42.49
#